data_AF-A0A0Q9Y7H1-F1
#
_entry.id   AF-A0A0Q9Y7H1-F1
#
_cell.length_a   1.000
_cell.length_b   1.000
_cell.length_c   1.000
_cell.angle_alpha   90.00
_cell.angle_beta   90.00
_cell.angle_gamma   90.00
#
_symmetry.space_group_name_H-M   'P 1'
#
loop_
_entity.id
_entity.type
_entity.pdbx_description
1 polymer ?
#
loop_
_entity_poly.entity_id
_entity_poly.type
_entity_poly.pdbx_seq_one_letter_code
_entity_poly.pdbx_strand_id
1 'polypeptide(L)'
;MPLDFYKAQAKDFRTSILGVQPKLYWESGALVGRTEEINIEDALVFPQGASAVYSALFNHEGKMSYPQYMNNGALIGLIDIGFRTTDFVVVEIQVNNAFTPKTKLSGTIDDGVINLTRDIRQAFKIQTGGADLNEFYLNRVMKDGKLSYKGENDEF
;
A
#
# COMPACT_ATOMS: atom_id res chain seq x y z
N MET A 1 -4.79 -0.27 -11.54
CA MET A 1 -5.71 0.69 -12.19
C MET A 1 -6.49 1.44 -11.13
N PRO A 2 -6.78 2.76 -11.23
CA PRO A 2 -7.58 3.43 -10.21
C PRO A 2 -8.94 2.75 -9.99
N LEU A 3 -9.46 2.78 -8.75
CA LEU A 3 -10.64 2.01 -8.34
C LEU A 3 -11.89 2.34 -9.19
N ASP A 4 -12.08 3.61 -9.54
CA ASP A 4 -13.24 4.08 -10.31
C ASP A 4 -13.28 3.53 -11.74
N PHE A 5 -12.10 3.35 -12.35
CA PHE A 5 -11.98 2.79 -13.70
C PHE A 5 -11.97 1.26 -13.70
N TYR A 6 -11.68 0.63 -12.55
CA TYR A 6 -11.50 -0.82 -12.46
C TYR A 6 -12.73 -1.59 -12.96
N LYS A 7 -13.93 -1.25 -12.48
CA LYS A 7 -15.15 -1.97 -12.87
C LYS A 7 -15.46 -1.86 -14.36
N ALA A 8 -15.17 -0.72 -14.97
CA ALA A 8 -15.50 -0.45 -16.36
C ALA A 8 -14.43 -0.95 -17.35
N GLN A 9 -13.14 -0.89 -16.97
CA GLN A 9 -12.03 -1.04 -17.92
C GLN A 9 -11.15 -2.27 -17.66
N ALA A 10 -11.25 -2.94 -16.51
CA ALA A 10 -10.32 -4.01 -16.17
C ALA A 10 -10.36 -5.19 -17.17
N LYS A 11 -11.54 -5.56 -17.66
CA LYS A 11 -11.69 -6.66 -18.62
C LYS A 11 -11.11 -6.31 -19.98
N ASP A 12 -11.38 -5.12 -20.47
CA ASP A 12 -10.89 -4.64 -21.77
C ASP A 12 -9.38 -4.46 -21.74
N PHE A 13 -8.86 -3.87 -20.66
CA PHE A 13 -7.43 -3.74 -20.44
C PHE A 13 -6.74 -5.10 -20.37
N ARG A 14 -7.27 -6.05 -19.59
CA ARG A 14 -6.74 -7.44 -19.54
C ARG A 14 -6.67 -8.02 -20.94
N THR A 15 -7.75 -7.90 -21.72
CA THR A 15 -7.81 -8.46 -23.07
C THR A 15 -6.79 -7.81 -24.00
N SER A 16 -6.58 -6.49 -23.89
CA SER A 16 -5.63 -5.76 -24.74
C SER A 16 -4.16 -6.13 -24.52
N ILE A 17 -3.80 -6.66 -23.35
CA ILE A 17 -2.42 -7.00 -23.01
C ILE A 17 -2.12 -8.49 -23.19
N LEU A 18 -3.11 -9.33 -23.48
CA LEU A 18 -2.87 -10.75 -23.73
C LEU A 18 -2.30 -10.97 -25.13
N GLY A 19 -1.52 -12.04 -25.28
CA GLY A 19 -0.92 -12.45 -26.54
C GLY A 19 0.42 -11.79 -26.83
N VAL A 20 0.83 -11.91 -28.09
CA VAL A 20 2.15 -11.46 -28.57
C VAL A 20 2.19 -9.94 -28.62
N GLN A 21 3.09 -9.37 -27.83
CA GLN A 21 3.36 -7.95 -27.77
C GLN A 21 4.33 -7.54 -28.89
N PRO A 22 4.37 -6.24 -29.25
CA PRO A 22 5.35 -5.74 -30.19
C PRO A 22 6.79 -6.09 -29.77
N LYS A 23 7.65 -6.38 -30.75
CA LYS A 23 9.07 -6.64 -30.50
C LYS A 23 9.72 -5.40 -29.89
N LEU A 24 10.35 -5.60 -28.75
CA LEU A 24 11.12 -4.57 -28.06
C LEU A 24 12.54 -4.56 -28.62
N TYR A 25 13.02 -3.39 -29.01
CA TYR A 25 14.41 -3.17 -29.43
C TYR A 25 15.04 -2.10 -28.54
N TRP A 26 16.23 -2.39 -28.01
CA TRP A 26 16.98 -1.45 -27.18
C TRP A 26 17.98 -0.69 -28.03
N GLU A 27 17.72 0.59 -28.26
CA GLU A 27 18.58 1.47 -29.06
C GLU A 27 19.79 2.01 -28.29
N SER A 28 19.77 1.93 -26.95
CA SER A 28 20.84 2.47 -26.10
C SER A 28 20.88 1.83 -24.71
N GLY A 29 21.93 2.14 -23.94
CA GLY A 29 22.12 1.66 -22.57
C GLY A 29 22.71 0.26 -22.49
N ALA A 30 22.61 -0.36 -21.31
CA ALA A 30 23.27 -1.64 -21.00
C ALA A 30 22.76 -2.83 -21.84
N LEU A 31 21.61 -2.68 -22.50
CA LEU A 31 20.97 -3.74 -23.30
C LEU A 31 20.97 -3.41 -24.80
N VAL A 32 21.78 -2.46 -25.26
CA VAL A 32 21.80 -2.01 -26.66
C VAL A 32 21.93 -3.18 -27.65
N GLY A 33 21.11 -3.15 -28.70
CA GLY A 33 21.06 -4.19 -29.74
C GLY A 33 20.27 -5.44 -29.34
N ARG A 34 19.84 -5.58 -28.09
CA ARG A 34 18.94 -6.67 -27.67
C ARG A 34 17.58 -6.48 -28.33
N THR A 35 16.98 -7.60 -28.72
CA THR A 35 15.59 -7.67 -29.16
C THR A 35 14.86 -8.69 -28.29
N GLU A 36 13.67 -8.36 -27.83
CA GLU A 36 12.82 -9.28 -27.09
C GLU A 36 11.41 -9.33 -27.66
N GLU A 37 10.83 -10.52 -27.61
CA GLU A 37 9.44 -10.78 -27.94
C GLU A 37 8.76 -11.26 -26.67
N ILE A 38 7.71 -10.54 -26.26
CA ILE A 38 6.96 -10.85 -25.04
C ILE A 38 5.63 -11.43 -25.45
N ASN A 39 5.31 -12.62 -24.94
CA ASN A 39 3.96 -13.20 -25.06
C ASN A 39 3.34 -13.27 -23.66
N ILE A 40 2.18 -12.64 -23.50
CA ILE A 40 1.47 -12.63 -22.21
C ILE A 40 0.33 -13.65 -22.29
N GLU A 41 0.54 -14.80 -21.66
CA GLU A 41 -0.43 -15.91 -21.67
C GLU A 41 -1.62 -15.65 -20.74
N ASP A 42 -1.36 -15.00 -19.60
CA ASP A 42 -2.38 -14.59 -18.65
C ASP A 42 -2.00 -13.28 -17.96
N ALA A 43 -3.01 -12.55 -17.51
CA ALA A 43 -2.84 -11.32 -16.76
C ALA A 43 -3.96 -11.14 -15.74
N LEU A 44 -3.58 -10.67 -14.56
CA LEU A 44 -4.50 -10.25 -13.51
C LEU A 44 -4.45 -8.73 -13.40
N VAL A 45 -5.62 -8.10 -13.49
CA VAL A 45 -5.76 -6.64 -13.36
C VAL A 45 -6.33 -6.36 -11.99
N PHE A 46 -5.67 -5.45 -11.26
CA PHE A 46 -6.08 -5.06 -9.91
C PHE A 46 -6.39 -3.57 -9.81
N PRO A 47 -7.33 -3.19 -8.93
CA PRO A 47 -7.45 -1.81 -8.51
C PRO A 47 -6.17 -1.37 -7.76
N GLN A 48 -5.85 -0.08 -7.82
CA GLN A 48 -4.83 0.53 -6.96
C GLN A 48 -5.23 0.30 -5.50
N GLY A 49 -4.23 0.01 -4.65
CA GLY A 49 -4.42 -0.42 -3.27
C GLY A 49 -4.66 -1.93 -3.10
N ALA A 50 -5.30 -2.61 -4.06
CA ALA A 50 -5.49 -4.07 -3.98
C ALA A 50 -4.21 -4.87 -4.28
N SER A 51 -3.22 -4.26 -4.95
CA SER A 51 -1.89 -4.88 -5.14
C SER A 51 -1.18 -5.13 -3.81
N ALA A 52 -1.36 -4.22 -2.84
CA ALA A 52 -0.80 -4.37 -1.51
C ALA A 52 -1.48 -5.51 -0.73
N VAL A 53 -2.76 -5.78 -1.02
CA VAL A 53 -3.48 -6.94 -0.47
C VAL A 53 -2.84 -8.22 -0.98
N TYR A 54 -2.57 -8.29 -2.29
CA TYR A 54 -1.91 -9.44 -2.88
C TYR A 54 -0.48 -9.65 -2.35
N SER A 55 0.33 -8.60 -2.23
CA SER A 55 1.68 -8.74 -1.68
C SER A 55 1.68 -9.14 -0.19
N ALA A 56 0.64 -8.80 0.55
CA ALA A 56 0.49 -9.23 1.95
C ALA A 56 0.00 -10.68 2.06
N LEU A 57 -0.88 -11.10 1.15
CA LEU A 57 -1.51 -12.43 1.17
C LEU A 57 -0.73 -13.50 0.42
N PHE A 58 0.14 -13.12 -0.53
CA PHE A 58 0.94 -14.04 -1.34
C PHE A 58 2.42 -13.72 -1.23
N ASN A 59 3.24 -14.77 -1.11
CA ASN A 59 4.68 -14.65 -1.15
C ASN A 59 5.21 -14.57 -2.61
N HIS A 60 6.51 -14.39 -2.76
CA HIS A 60 7.20 -14.31 -4.07
C HIS A 60 7.11 -15.61 -4.91
N GLU A 61 6.70 -16.73 -4.31
CA GLU A 61 6.44 -17.99 -5.00
C GLU A 61 4.95 -18.15 -5.39
N GLY A 62 4.12 -17.14 -5.13
CA GLY A 62 2.67 -17.20 -5.35
C GLY A 62 1.91 -18.07 -4.36
N LYS A 63 2.53 -18.49 -3.25
CA LYS A 63 1.86 -19.23 -2.17
C LYS A 63 1.19 -18.26 -1.19
N MET A 64 0.05 -18.69 -0.66
CA MET A 64 -0.68 -17.92 0.34
C MET A 64 0.06 -17.89 1.68
N SER A 65 0.30 -16.69 2.20
CA SER A 65 0.94 -16.45 3.50
C SER A 65 0.03 -16.82 4.68
N TYR A 66 -1.29 -16.71 4.49
CA TYR A 66 -2.29 -16.95 5.55
C TYR A 66 -3.45 -17.82 5.07
N PRO A 67 -3.20 -19.10 4.70
CA PRO A 67 -4.22 -19.97 4.12
C PRO A 67 -5.45 -20.14 5.03
N GLN A 68 -5.30 -20.06 6.35
CA GLN A 68 -6.39 -20.18 7.32
C GLN A 68 -7.45 -19.08 7.22
N TYR A 69 -7.14 -17.94 6.59
CA TYR A 69 -8.06 -16.82 6.43
C TYR A 69 -8.68 -16.75 5.02
N MET A 70 -8.37 -17.71 4.15
CA MET A 70 -8.73 -17.69 2.73
C MET A 70 -10.00 -18.52 2.43
N ASN A 71 -10.96 -18.50 3.37
CA ASN A 71 -12.23 -19.18 3.19
C ASN A 71 -13.10 -18.40 2.20
N ASN A 72 -13.84 -19.12 1.34
CA ASN A 72 -14.77 -18.48 0.41
C ASN A 72 -15.80 -17.61 1.16
N GLY A 73 -16.01 -16.39 0.69
CA GLY A 73 -16.84 -15.37 1.35
C GLY A 73 -16.15 -14.59 2.48
N ALA A 74 -14.91 -14.94 2.86
CA ALA A 74 -14.17 -14.16 3.84
C ALA A 74 -13.86 -12.75 3.30
N LEU A 75 -13.95 -11.75 4.18
CA LEU A 75 -13.55 -10.38 3.89
C LEU A 75 -12.17 -10.12 4.49
N ILE A 76 -11.25 -9.63 3.67
CA ILE A 76 -9.91 -9.23 4.09
C ILE A 76 -9.79 -7.73 3.86
N GLY A 77 -9.55 -7.00 4.94
CA GLY A 77 -9.22 -5.58 4.92
C GLY A 77 -7.72 -5.39 4.97
N LEU A 78 -7.20 -4.55 4.09
CA LEU A 78 -5.86 -3.98 4.19
C LEU A 78 -6.00 -2.51 4.55
N ILE A 79 -5.19 -2.05 5.50
CA ILE A 79 -5.07 -0.66 5.89
C ILE A 79 -3.61 -0.25 5.65
N ASP A 80 -3.40 0.65 4.70
CA ASP A 80 -2.10 1.25 4.38
C ASP A 80 -2.02 2.62 5.04
N ILE A 81 -1.27 2.70 6.14
CA ILE A 81 -1.09 3.93 6.92
C ILE A 81 0.09 4.69 6.35
N GLY A 82 -0.20 5.64 5.47
CA GLY A 82 0.78 6.55 4.91
C GLY A 82 1.10 7.73 5.82
N PHE A 83 2.04 8.57 5.38
CA PHE A 83 2.41 9.78 6.13
C PHE A 83 1.24 10.78 6.20
N ARG A 84 0.50 10.97 5.10
CA ARG A 84 -0.57 11.98 5.02
C ARG A 84 -1.97 11.38 5.01
N THR A 85 -2.14 10.25 4.36
CA THR A 85 -3.41 9.58 4.14
C THR A 85 -3.31 8.14 4.58
N THR A 86 -4.45 7.56 4.91
CA THR A 86 -4.58 6.12 5.18
C THR A 86 -5.56 5.55 4.18
N ASP A 87 -5.08 4.64 3.35
CA ASP A 87 -5.91 3.93 2.38
C ASP A 87 -6.39 2.63 3.00
N PHE A 88 -7.66 2.28 2.78
CA PHE A 88 -8.19 0.99 3.19
C PHE A 88 -8.90 0.31 2.04
N VAL A 89 -8.59 -0.96 1.85
CA VAL A 89 -9.17 -1.78 0.78
C VAL A 89 -9.70 -3.06 1.37
N VAL A 90 -10.97 -3.35 1.12
CA VAL A 90 -11.59 -4.63 1.47
C VAL A 90 -11.78 -5.47 0.22
N VAL A 91 -11.35 -6.73 0.28
CA VAL A 91 -11.60 -7.73 -0.76
C VAL A 91 -12.38 -8.90 -0.17
N GLU A 92 -13.21 -9.53 -0.98
CA GLU A 92 -13.88 -10.79 -0.66
C GLU A 92 -13.21 -11.94 -1.41
N ILE A 93 -12.89 -13.00 -0.67
CA ILE A 93 -12.39 -14.25 -1.24
C ILE A 93 -13.52 -14.93 -2.00
N GLN A 94 -13.28 -15.22 -3.27
CA GLN A 94 -14.18 -15.96 -4.13
C GLN A 94 -13.76 -17.43 -4.23
N VAL A 95 -14.63 -18.23 -4.84
CA VAL A 95 -14.30 -19.57 -5.31
C VAL A 95 -13.05 -19.50 -6.21
N ASN A 96 -12.15 -20.48 -6.08
CA ASN A 96 -10.86 -20.57 -6.78
C ASN A 96 -9.81 -19.52 -6.37
N ASN A 97 -9.85 -19.01 -5.13
CA ASN A 97 -8.89 -18.02 -4.61
C ASN A 97 -8.84 -16.72 -5.44
N ALA A 98 -9.91 -16.40 -6.17
CA ALA A 98 -10.06 -15.10 -6.80
C ALA A 98 -10.51 -14.06 -5.75
N PHE A 99 -10.33 -12.77 -6.07
CA PHE A 99 -10.65 -11.68 -5.15
C PHE A 99 -11.61 -10.71 -5.82
N THR A 100 -12.65 -10.31 -5.08
CA THR A 100 -13.56 -9.26 -5.53
C THR A 100 -13.45 -8.05 -4.60
N PRO A 101 -13.00 -6.88 -5.11
CA PRO A 101 -12.94 -5.65 -4.33
C PRO A 101 -14.33 -5.22 -3.86
N LYS A 102 -14.48 -4.97 -2.56
CA LYS A 102 -15.70 -4.41 -1.96
C LYS A 102 -15.59 -2.90 -1.90
N THR A 103 -15.73 -2.26 -3.07
CA THR A 103 -15.68 -0.79 -3.26
C THR A 103 -16.39 0.06 -2.19
N LYS A 104 -17.55 -0.36 -1.67
CA LYS A 104 -18.28 0.36 -0.61
C LYS A 104 -17.62 0.32 0.78
N LEU A 105 -16.71 -0.63 0.98
CA LEU A 105 -15.94 -0.85 2.20
C LEU A 105 -14.46 -0.47 1.99
N SER A 106 -14.14 0.17 0.86
CA SER A 106 -12.81 0.65 0.53
C SER A 106 -12.84 2.17 0.39
N GLY A 107 -11.73 2.82 0.66
CA GLY A 107 -11.61 4.26 0.54
C GLY A 107 -10.27 4.79 1.05
N THR A 108 -10.23 6.10 1.18
CA THR A 108 -9.08 6.86 1.68
C THR A 108 -9.57 7.80 2.76
N ILE A 109 -8.83 7.90 3.85
CA ILE A 109 -9.03 8.96 4.84
C ILE A 109 -7.83 9.92 4.79
N ASP A 110 -8.10 11.22 4.94
CA ASP A 110 -7.09 12.28 5.06
C ASP A 110 -6.51 12.32 6.49
N ASP A 111 -6.12 11.14 6.97
CA ASP A 111 -5.50 10.93 8.27
C ASP A 111 -4.30 10.01 8.09
N GLY A 112 -3.18 10.36 8.70
CA GLY A 112 -1.92 9.64 8.55
C GLY A 112 -0.97 10.01 9.68
N VAL A 113 0.26 9.49 9.60
CA VAL A 113 1.29 9.70 10.64
C VAL A 113 1.53 11.20 10.94
N ILE A 114 1.30 12.09 9.97
CA ILE A 114 1.41 13.54 10.15
C ILE A 114 0.54 14.07 11.30
N ASN A 115 -0.64 13.51 11.51
CA ASN A 115 -1.54 13.96 12.57
C ASN A 115 -0.97 13.61 13.94
N LEU A 116 -0.49 12.39 14.12
CA LEU A 116 0.23 11.98 15.34
C LEU A 116 1.48 12.83 15.58
N THR A 117 2.27 13.10 14.53
CA THR A 117 3.47 13.93 14.69
C THR A 117 3.16 15.38 15.06
N ARG A 118 2.05 15.93 14.56
CA ARG A 118 1.56 17.25 14.93
C ARG A 118 1.14 17.28 16.39
N ASP A 119 0.41 16.26 16.83
CA ASP A 119 -0.12 16.18 18.20
C ASP A 119 1.03 16.04 19.22
N ILE A 120 2.05 15.21 18.92
CA ILE A 120 3.28 15.11 19.73
C ILE A 120 4.00 16.47 19.81
N ARG A 121 4.18 17.16 18.67
CA ARG A 121 4.81 18.48 18.66
C ARG A 121 4.05 19.50 19.50
N GLN A 122 2.72 19.47 19.42
CA GLN A 122 1.87 20.37 20.19
C GLN A 122 1.95 20.06 21.69
N ALA A 123 1.89 18.78 22.08
CA ALA A 123 2.05 18.35 23.46
C ALA A 123 3.41 18.78 24.03
N PHE A 124 4.50 18.54 23.29
CA PHE A 124 5.85 18.95 23.67
C PHE A 124 5.95 20.47 23.84
N LYS A 125 5.37 21.24 22.91
CA LYS A 125 5.38 22.70 22.98
C LYS A 125 4.64 23.25 24.20
N ILE A 126 3.52 22.63 24.57
CA ILE A 126 2.75 22.98 25.77
C ILE A 126 3.55 22.68 27.04
N GLN A 127 4.15 21.49 27.14
CA GLN A 127 4.93 21.07 28.32
C GLN A 127 6.20 21.90 28.52
N THR A 128 6.91 22.21 27.44
CA THR A 128 8.20 22.93 27.49
C THR A 128 8.08 24.46 27.48
N GLY A 129 6.86 25.00 27.45
CA GLY A 129 6.62 26.44 27.44
C GLY A 129 6.96 27.13 26.12
N GLY A 130 6.88 26.41 24.99
CA GLY A 130 7.03 26.99 23.66
C GLY A 130 8.19 26.46 22.82
N ALA A 131 8.96 25.48 23.31
CA ALA A 131 10.06 24.90 22.52
C ALA A 131 9.52 24.06 21.35
N ASP A 132 10.22 24.12 20.21
CA ASP A 132 9.88 23.31 19.05
C ASP A 132 10.67 21.99 19.06
N LEU A 133 10.01 20.91 18.64
CA LEU A 133 10.58 19.56 18.56
C LEU A 133 11.09 19.27 17.14
N ASN A 134 12.38 18.99 17.00
CA ASN A 134 12.98 18.63 15.71
C ASN A 134 12.64 17.17 15.30
N GLU A 135 12.86 16.84 14.03
CA GLU A 135 12.55 15.51 13.45
C GLU A 135 13.29 14.35 14.14
N PHE A 136 14.53 14.56 14.59
CA PHE A 136 15.30 13.51 15.26
C PHE A 136 14.65 13.10 16.58
N TYR A 137 14.25 14.07 17.40
CA TYR A 137 13.60 13.80 18.68
C TYR A 137 12.16 13.35 18.51
N LEU A 138 11.45 13.83 17.48
CA LEU A 138 10.12 13.33 17.12
C LEU A 138 10.14 11.83 16.80
N ASN A 139 11.08 11.38 15.97
CA ASN A 139 11.22 9.95 15.66
C ASN A 139 11.55 9.10 16.89
N ARG A 140 12.28 9.68 17.85
CA ARG A 140 12.58 9.01 19.13
C ARG A 140 11.32 8.87 19.99
N VAL A 141 10.50 9.93 20.10
CA VAL A 141 9.21 9.86 20.81
C VAL A 141 8.29 8.84 20.15
N MET A 142 8.19 8.85 18.82
CA MET A 142 7.37 7.91 18.05
C MET A 142 7.75 6.44 18.28
N LYS A 143 9.04 6.17 18.55
CA LYS A 143 9.55 4.81 18.77
C LYS A 143 9.49 4.38 20.23
N ASP A 144 9.89 5.26 21.14
CA ASP A 144 10.16 4.93 22.54
C ASP A 144 9.05 5.44 23.49
N GLY A 145 8.12 6.27 22.99
CA GLY A 145 7.05 6.92 23.78
C GLY A 145 7.54 7.98 24.77
N LYS A 146 8.85 8.26 24.80
CA LYS A 146 9.49 9.11 25.82
C LYS A 146 10.60 9.96 25.25
N LEU A 147 10.82 11.13 25.85
CA LEU A 147 11.95 12.00 25.55
C LEU A 147 12.47 12.64 26.83
N SER A 148 13.79 12.66 26.99
CA SER A 148 14.41 13.49 28.02
C SER A 148 14.72 14.87 27.45
N TYR A 149 14.16 15.91 28.04
CA TYR A 149 14.42 17.30 27.69
C TYR A 149 14.82 18.10 28.94
N LYS A 150 15.97 18.76 28.88
CA LYS A 150 16.56 19.53 30.00
C LYS A 150 16.67 18.77 31.33
N GLY A 151 16.78 17.44 31.28
CA GLY A 151 16.91 16.59 32.47
C GLY A 151 15.58 16.12 33.06
N GLU A 152 14.45 16.55 32.50
CA GLU A 152 13.13 15.98 32.79
C GLU A 152 12.82 14.88 31.77
N ASN A 153 12.09 13.85 32.19
CA ASN A 153 11.62 12.76 31.32
C ASN A 153 10.15 12.97 31.05
N ASP A 154 9.84 13.35 29.81
CA ASP A 154 8.47 13.56 29.35
C ASP A 154 7.97 12.28 28.67
N GLU A 155 6.77 11.84 29.06
CA GLU A 155 6.03 10.74 28.43
C GLU A 155 4.91 11.33 27.55
N PHE A 156 4.74 10.76 26.35
CA PHE A 156 3.80 11.22 25.31
C PHE A 156 2.91 10.09 24.80
#